data_AF-A0A4Q9DMY7-F1
#
_entry.id   AF-A0A4Q9DMY7-F1
#
_cell.length_a   1.000
_cell.length_b   1.000
_cell.length_c   1.000
_cell.angle_alpha   90.00
_cell.angle_beta   90.00
_cell.angle_gamma   90.00
#
_symmetry.space_group_name_H-M   'P 1'
#
loop_
_entity.id
_entity.type
_entity.pdbx_description
1 polymer ?
#
loop_
_entity_poly.entity_id
_entity_poly.type
_entity_poly.pdbx_seq_one_letter_code
_entity_poly.pdbx_strand_id
1 'polypeptide(L)'
;MYKYLTWLLALLLMLPTVVSAHIANEQSLYDDIAYSDARDPIVLLSGLGVIPYTHGAALFKPKDVLSRSDLAYWAGSFTGAAGEQTDAQAIRKAALAKGLLSSLDGDATAEDINQAYFQGKASIQLPAGPITREAFAQLMGKWVSSPVNGKSLADAAGFIAGPAGTLEKVATKEVKDGSGKTSTVTVLSIGGTSLELNAHPKVLHAAADAAVWEGKKVEASWLGPEQNGVRQIQLLVFAQPAGAAAGQPSGAVSGQQQAASGNNAAAAQPASPAAPSAAPPAAAQPSPGSPGAAHADHSAANHAVQAAPGEPMTAQKPASASFAVPIVIIVLLVALGFWMFRRKPGRSRS
;
A
#
# COMPACT_ATOMS: atom_id res chain seq x y z
N MET A 1 25.15 -18.84 -40.72
CA MET A 1 24.06 -18.02 -40.13
C MET A 1 23.67 -18.48 -38.73
N TYR A 2 23.33 -19.76 -38.49
CA TYR A 2 22.92 -20.24 -37.15
C TYR A 2 23.93 -19.96 -36.02
N LYS A 3 25.24 -20.09 -36.27
CA LYS A 3 26.28 -19.75 -35.28
C LYS A 3 26.20 -18.30 -34.79
N TYR A 4 25.99 -17.34 -35.70
CA TYR A 4 25.90 -15.92 -35.31
C TYR A 4 24.59 -15.58 -34.59
N LEU A 5 23.50 -16.30 -34.91
CA LEU A 5 22.23 -16.15 -34.22
C LEU A 5 22.27 -16.66 -32.78
N THR A 6 22.93 -17.80 -32.52
CA THR A 6 23.14 -18.28 -31.15
C THR A 6 24.05 -17.37 -30.34
N TRP A 7 25.11 -16.82 -30.94
CA TRP A 7 25.94 -15.81 -30.27
C TRP A 7 25.18 -14.52 -29.97
N LEU A 8 24.34 -14.03 -30.89
CA LEU A 8 23.50 -12.85 -30.66
C LEU A 8 22.46 -13.09 -29.55
N LEU A 9 21.84 -14.27 -29.51
CA LEU A 9 20.86 -14.62 -28.49
C LEU A 9 21.50 -14.77 -27.11
N ALA A 10 22.70 -15.37 -27.04
CA ALA A 10 23.50 -15.44 -25.81
C ALA A 10 23.93 -14.04 -25.34
N LEU A 11 24.26 -13.13 -26.26
CA LEU A 11 24.59 -11.74 -25.95
C LEU A 11 23.38 -10.97 -25.40
N LEU A 12 22.19 -11.20 -25.95
CA LEU A 12 20.95 -10.56 -25.48
C LEU A 12 20.55 -11.04 -24.06
N LEU A 13 20.80 -12.32 -23.75
CA LEU A 13 20.57 -12.91 -22.42
C LEU A 13 21.55 -12.39 -21.35
N MET A 14 22.66 -11.77 -21.77
CA MET A 14 23.68 -11.18 -20.89
C MET A 14 23.43 -9.70 -20.60
N LEU A 15 22.38 -9.09 -21.17
CA LEU A 15 22.03 -7.72 -20.86
C LEU A 15 21.48 -7.63 -19.44
N PRO A 16 21.98 -6.72 -18.59
CA PRO A 16 21.49 -6.56 -17.23
C PRO A 16 20.01 -6.14 -17.26
N THR A 17 19.18 -6.81 -16.47
CA THR A 17 17.80 -6.35 -16.25
C THR A 17 17.85 -5.18 -15.27
N VAL A 18 17.50 -3.98 -15.73
CA VAL A 18 17.36 -2.82 -14.87
C VAL A 18 16.13 -3.02 -13.98
N VAL A 19 16.34 -3.40 -12.73
CA VAL A 19 15.30 -3.34 -11.71
C VAL A 19 15.29 -1.89 -11.22
N SER A 20 14.54 -1.04 -11.92
CA SER A 20 14.28 0.31 -11.43
C SER A 20 13.36 0.19 -10.22
N ALA A 21 13.73 0.80 -9.10
CA ALA A 21 12.85 0.88 -7.95
C ALA A 21 11.55 1.59 -8.39
N HIS A 22 10.43 0.90 -8.29
CA HIS A 22 9.12 1.49 -8.57
C HIS A 22 8.70 2.30 -7.33
N ILE A 23 9.26 3.50 -7.24
CA ILE A 23 8.96 4.45 -6.19
C ILE A 23 7.54 4.96 -6.40
N ALA A 24 6.69 4.78 -5.40
CA ALA A 24 5.35 5.36 -5.38
C ALA A 24 5.27 6.43 -4.28
N ASN A 25 4.57 7.52 -4.57
CA ASN A 25 4.36 8.64 -3.66
C ASN A 25 2.88 9.02 -3.59
N GLU A 26 2.57 10.11 -2.90
CA GLU A 26 1.21 10.62 -2.75
C GLU A 26 0.51 11.02 -4.06
N GLN A 27 1.25 11.13 -5.17
CA GLN A 27 0.73 11.47 -6.50
C GLN A 27 0.52 10.25 -7.40
N SER A 28 1.19 9.13 -7.12
CA SER A 28 1.20 7.95 -7.98
C SER A 28 0.71 6.66 -7.33
N LEU A 29 0.52 6.64 -6.01
CA LEU A 29 0.09 5.43 -5.31
C LEU A 29 -1.37 5.06 -5.62
N TYR A 30 -2.25 6.07 -5.63
CA TYR A 30 -3.66 5.94 -6.00
C TYR A 30 -4.10 7.22 -6.72
N ASP A 31 -4.98 7.10 -7.71
CA ASP A 31 -5.38 8.24 -8.56
C ASP A 31 -6.32 9.22 -7.83
N ASP A 32 -6.99 8.77 -6.76
CA ASP A 32 -8.05 9.52 -6.06
C ASP A 32 -7.69 10.01 -4.65
N ILE A 33 -6.43 9.87 -4.23
CA ILE A 33 -6.00 10.33 -2.89
C ILE A 33 -5.46 11.76 -2.88
N ALA A 34 -5.30 12.40 -4.03
CA ALA A 34 -4.70 13.74 -4.13
C ALA A 34 -5.44 14.81 -3.29
N TYR A 35 -6.76 14.64 -3.12
CA TYR A 35 -7.65 15.53 -2.36
C TYR A 35 -8.14 14.92 -1.03
N SER A 36 -7.58 13.79 -0.62
CA SER A 36 -7.92 13.15 0.64
C SER A 36 -7.20 13.86 1.80
N ASP A 37 -7.92 14.14 2.88
CA ASP A 37 -7.30 14.63 4.12
C ASP A 37 -6.44 13.55 4.78
N ALA A 38 -6.57 12.29 4.34
CA ALA A 38 -5.76 11.17 4.77
C ALA A 38 -4.65 10.79 3.77
N ARG A 39 -4.36 11.61 2.77
CA ARG A 39 -3.39 11.31 1.71
C ARG A 39 -2.07 10.77 2.26
N ASP A 40 -1.46 11.49 3.20
CA ASP A 40 -0.15 11.11 3.74
C ASP A 40 -0.23 9.83 4.60
N PRO A 41 -1.21 9.70 5.54
CA PRO A 41 -1.46 8.42 6.22
C PRO A 41 -1.71 7.23 5.28
N ILE A 42 -2.40 7.41 4.15
CA ILE A 42 -2.65 6.32 3.19
C ILE A 42 -1.34 5.80 2.61
N VAL A 43 -0.43 6.70 2.22
CA VAL A 43 0.89 6.31 1.66
C VAL A 43 1.73 5.60 2.72
N LEU A 44 1.76 6.15 3.94
CA LEU A 44 2.49 5.59 5.08
C LEU A 44 2.00 4.18 5.43
N LEU A 45 0.69 4.01 5.59
CA LEU A 45 0.08 2.73 5.93
C LEU A 45 0.19 1.71 4.79
N SER A 46 0.21 2.17 3.54
CA SER A 46 0.47 1.29 2.39
C SER A 46 1.92 0.80 2.36
N GLY A 47 2.87 1.66 2.73
CA GLY A 47 4.27 1.28 2.85
C GLY A 47 4.54 0.27 3.96
N LEU A 48 3.80 0.34 5.06
CA LEU A 48 3.86 -0.60 6.17
C LEU A 48 3.08 -1.90 5.93
N GLY A 49 2.33 -1.99 4.82
CA GLY A 49 1.45 -3.13 4.53
C GLY A 49 0.18 -3.20 5.38
N VAL A 50 -0.13 -2.16 6.17
CA VAL A 50 -1.41 -2.04 6.89
C VAL A 50 -2.56 -1.94 5.89
N ILE A 51 -2.35 -1.17 4.82
CA ILE A 51 -3.21 -1.11 3.63
C ILE A 51 -2.49 -1.88 2.52
N PRO A 52 -2.90 -3.10 2.18
CA PRO A 52 -2.24 -3.89 1.15
C PRO A 52 -2.38 -3.20 -0.21
N TYR A 53 -1.25 -2.88 -0.84
CA TYR A 53 -1.23 -2.35 -2.20
C TYR A 53 -1.51 -3.47 -3.21
N THR A 54 -2.64 -3.38 -3.90
CA THR A 54 -3.00 -4.33 -4.96
C THR A 54 -2.58 -3.74 -6.30
N HIS A 55 -1.60 -4.35 -6.97
CA HIS A 55 -1.12 -3.86 -8.26
C HIS A 55 -2.27 -3.80 -9.26
N GLY A 56 -2.54 -2.62 -9.83
CA GLY A 56 -3.64 -2.38 -10.77
C GLY A 56 -4.94 -1.87 -10.15
N ALA A 57 -5.02 -1.73 -8.82
CA ALA A 57 -6.11 -1.01 -8.17
C ALA A 57 -5.83 0.50 -8.26
N ALA A 58 -6.44 1.16 -9.24
CA ALA A 58 -6.23 2.60 -9.49
C ALA A 58 -6.79 3.51 -8.37
N LEU A 59 -7.75 3.03 -7.57
CA LEU A 59 -8.52 3.87 -6.65
C LEU A 59 -8.51 3.33 -5.22
N PHE A 60 -8.22 4.21 -4.26
CA PHE A 60 -8.33 3.94 -2.83
C PHE A 60 -9.78 4.09 -2.34
N LYS A 61 -10.55 4.99 -2.95
CA LYS A 61 -11.91 5.41 -2.57
C LYS A 61 -12.03 5.96 -1.15
N PRO A 62 -11.42 7.11 -0.83
CA PRO A 62 -11.35 7.63 0.53
C PRO A 62 -12.73 7.79 1.21
N LYS A 63 -13.76 8.18 0.45
CA LYS A 63 -15.10 8.48 0.97
C LYS A 63 -16.01 7.26 1.08
N ASP A 64 -15.61 6.10 0.54
CA ASP A 64 -16.37 4.86 0.69
C ASP A 64 -16.30 4.37 2.14
N VAL A 65 -17.40 3.80 2.62
CA VAL A 65 -17.46 3.07 3.89
C VAL A 65 -16.55 1.84 3.81
N LEU A 66 -15.74 1.62 4.84
CA LEU A 66 -14.89 0.43 4.93
C LEU A 66 -15.77 -0.77 5.30
N SER A 67 -15.82 -1.79 4.45
CA SER A 67 -16.51 -3.05 4.79
C SER A 67 -15.68 -3.88 5.77
N ARG A 68 -16.34 -4.68 6.63
CA ARG A 68 -15.63 -5.67 7.48
C ARG A 68 -14.85 -6.67 6.64
N SER A 69 -15.36 -7.01 5.47
CA SER A 69 -14.70 -7.91 4.53
C SER A 69 -13.36 -7.36 4.03
N ASP A 70 -13.29 -6.06 3.72
CA ASP A 70 -12.03 -5.39 3.34
C ASP A 70 -11.10 -5.22 4.54
N LEU A 71 -11.63 -4.85 5.72
CA LEU A 71 -10.84 -4.79 6.95
C LEU A 71 -10.22 -6.15 7.30
N ALA A 72 -10.96 -7.25 7.13
CA ALA A 72 -10.47 -8.61 7.34
C ALA A 72 -9.33 -8.96 6.37
N TYR A 73 -9.44 -8.52 5.10
CA TYR A 73 -8.35 -8.68 4.15
C TYR A 73 -7.11 -7.87 4.59
N TRP A 74 -7.29 -6.60 4.97
CA TRP A 74 -6.19 -5.72 5.36
C TRP A 74 -5.47 -6.20 6.63
N ALA A 75 -6.22 -6.45 7.70
CA ALA A 75 -5.66 -6.94 8.96
C ALA A 75 -5.09 -8.36 8.80
N GLY A 76 -5.75 -9.21 8.02
CA GLY A 76 -5.29 -10.55 7.73
C GLY A 76 -3.97 -10.56 6.96
N SER A 77 -3.83 -9.71 5.93
CA SER A 77 -2.58 -9.53 5.20
C SER A 77 -1.46 -8.99 6.10
N PHE A 78 -1.76 -7.95 6.87
CA PHE A 78 -0.80 -7.30 7.77
C PHE A 78 -0.26 -8.25 8.84
N THR A 79 -1.13 -9.07 9.45
CA THR A 79 -0.76 -10.00 10.52
C THR A 79 -0.22 -11.35 10.01
N GLY A 80 -0.21 -11.58 8.69
CA GLY A 80 0.11 -12.89 8.12
C GLY A 80 -0.89 -13.98 8.55
N ALA A 81 -2.18 -13.62 8.67
CA ALA A 81 -3.22 -14.51 9.18
C ALA A 81 -3.27 -15.86 8.45
N ALA A 82 -3.08 -15.84 7.13
CA ALA A 82 -3.11 -17.02 6.25
C ALA A 82 -1.71 -17.58 5.90
N GLY A 83 -0.65 -17.16 6.59
CA GLY A 83 0.71 -17.59 6.29
C GLY A 83 1.17 -17.12 4.91
N GLU A 84 1.59 -18.05 4.05
CA GLU A 84 2.09 -17.75 2.69
C GLU A 84 0.97 -17.59 1.63
N GLN A 85 -0.29 -17.77 2.00
CA GLN A 85 -1.40 -17.63 1.05
C GLN A 85 -1.61 -16.17 0.64
N THR A 86 -1.69 -15.92 -0.67
CA THR A 86 -1.91 -14.60 -1.26
C THR A 86 -3.35 -14.37 -1.71
N ASP A 87 -4.18 -15.41 -1.71
CA ASP A 87 -5.59 -15.31 -2.11
C ASP A 87 -6.40 -14.50 -1.08
N ALA A 88 -7.13 -13.50 -1.58
CA ALA A 88 -7.87 -12.57 -0.72
C ALA A 88 -8.97 -13.28 0.09
N GLN A 89 -9.63 -14.29 -0.47
CA GLN A 89 -10.68 -15.03 0.24
C GLN A 89 -10.09 -15.91 1.35
N ALA A 90 -8.97 -16.56 1.10
CA ALA A 90 -8.24 -17.32 2.10
C ALA A 90 -7.78 -16.43 3.26
N ILE A 91 -7.26 -15.23 2.95
CA ILE A 91 -6.86 -14.24 3.97
C ILE A 91 -8.04 -13.79 4.83
N ARG A 92 -9.19 -13.44 4.21
CA ARG A 92 -10.40 -13.04 4.94
C ARG A 92 -10.90 -14.15 5.87
N LYS A 93 -10.92 -15.41 5.40
CA LYS A 93 -11.31 -16.57 6.22
C LYS A 93 -10.34 -16.80 7.38
N ALA A 94 -9.04 -16.67 7.15
CA ALA A 94 -8.04 -16.82 8.20
C ALA A 94 -8.15 -15.70 9.25
N ALA A 95 -8.42 -14.46 8.84
CA ALA A 95 -8.65 -13.35 9.75
C ALA A 95 -9.84 -13.61 10.69
N LEU A 96 -10.96 -14.12 10.15
CA LEU A 96 -12.12 -14.53 10.94
C LEU A 96 -11.78 -15.68 11.90
N ALA A 97 -11.10 -16.72 11.40
CA ALA A 97 -10.71 -17.88 12.22
C ALA A 97 -9.75 -17.52 13.36
N LYS A 98 -8.93 -16.48 13.19
CA LYS A 98 -8.04 -15.93 14.23
C LYS A 98 -8.72 -14.95 15.17
N GLY A 99 -10.02 -14.68 15.00
CA GLY A 99 -10.77 -13.75 15.85
C GLY A 99 -10.37 -12.29 15.67
N LEU A 100 -9.80 -11.93 14.51
CA LEU A 100 -9.48 -10.53 14.20
C LEU A 100 -10.76 -9.72 13.98
N LEU A 101 -11.82 -10.36 13.48
CA LEU A 101 -13.17 -9.82 13.38
C LEU A 101 -14.17 -10.90 13.80
N SER A 102 -15.39 -10.48 14.14
CA SER A 102 -16.49 -11.39 14.49
C SER A 102 -17.34 -11.81 13.28
N SER A 103 -17.34 -11.03 12.21
CA SER A 103 -18.05 -11.30 10.96
C SER A 103 -17.37 -10.60 9.78
N LEU A 104 -17.62 -11.10 8.56
CA LEU A 104 -17.23 -10.45 7.31
C LEU A 104 -18.33 -9.55 6.72
N ASP A 105 -19.55 -9.66 7.26
CA ASP A 105 -20.72 -8.96 6.73
C ASP A 105 -20.86 -7.56 7.32
N GLY A 106 -21.31 -6.63 6.48
CA GLY A 106 -21.59 -5.24 6.86
C GLY A 106 -20.35 -4.34 6.94
N ASP A 107 -20.58 -3.18 7.52
CA ASP A 107 -19.60 -2.10 7.59
C ASP A 107 -18.72 -2.23 8.84
N ALA A 108 -17.45 -1.88 8.70
CA ALA A 108 -16.49 -1.86 9.79
C ALA A 108 -16.72 -0.64 10.69
N THR A 109 -16.47 -0.83 11.98
CA THR A 109 -16.49 0.24 12.99
C THR A 109 -15.10 0.46 13.60
N ALA A 110 -15.00 1.46 14.47
CA ALA A 110 -13.79 1.68 15.26
C ALA A 110 -13.45 0.48 16.18
N GLU A 111 -14.47 -0.20 16.72
CA GLU A 111 -14.29 -1.41 17.53
C GLU A 111 -13.72 -2.56 16.70
N ASP A 112 -14.19 -2.73 15.46
CA ASP A 112 -13.66 -3.75 14.55
C ASP A 112 -12.16 -3.50 14.25
N ILE A 113 -11.75 -2.23 14.04
CA ILE A 113 -10.32 -1.89 13.90
C ILE A 113 -9.55 -2.25 15.17
N ASN A 114 -10.07 -1.85 16.32
CA ASN A 114 -9.41 -2.08 17.61
C ASN A 114 -9.17 -3.57 17.85
N GLN A 115 -10.18 -4.39 17.57
CA GLN A 115 -10.06 -5.83 17.65
C GLN A 115 -9.02 -6.37 16.67
N ALA A 116 -9.10 -5.96 15.39
CA ALA A 116 -8.29 -6.52 14.31
C ALA A 116 -6.79 -6.21 14.42
N TYR A 117 -6.43 -5.00 14.86
CA TYR A 117 -5.02 -4.56 14.92
C TYR A 117 -4.44 -4.53 16.34
N PHE A 118 -5.29 -4.33 17.36
CA PHE A 118 -4.83 -4.05 18.72
C PHE A 118 -5.44 -4.99 19.77
N GLN A 119 -6.18 -6.03 19.36
CA GLN A 119 -6.83 -7.00 20.26
C GLN A 119 -7.73 -6.30 21.30
N GLY A 120 -8.37 -5.20 20.91
CA GLY A 120 -9.26 -4.41 21.77
C GLY A 120 -8.54 -3.52 22.79
N LYS A 121 -7.21 -3.40 22.72
CA LYS A 121 -6.40 -2.67 23.73
C LYS A 121 -6.14 -1.21 23.40
N ALA A 122 -6.43 -0.75 22.18
CA ALA A 122 -6.28 0.66 21.84
C ALA A 122 -7.40 1.49 22.50
N SER A 123 -7.05 2.68 22.99
CA SER A 123 -8.05 3.68 23.36
C SER A 123 -8.42 4.46 22.10
N ILE A 124 -9.58 4.15 21.53
CA ILE A 124 -10.08 4.79 20.32
C ILE A 124 -11.25 5.70 20.69
N GLN A 125 -11.10 6.99 20.42
CA GLN A 125 -12.17 7.97 20.57
C GLN A 125 -12.67 8.34 19.16
N LEU A 126 -13.65 7.58 18.68
CA LEU A 126 -14.38 7.87 17.44
C LEU A 126 -15.88 7.77 17.68
N PRO A 127 -16.70 8.47 16.88
CA PRO A 127 -18.15 8.29 16.91
C PRO A 127 -18.52 6.83 16.67
N ALA A 128 -19.55 6.35 17.36
CA ALA A 128 -20.12 5.03 17.10
C ALA A 128 -20.68 4.98 15.67
N GLY A 129 -20.41 3.87 14.95
CA GLY A 129 -20.99 3.60 13.64
C GLY A 129 -19.95 3.24 12.56
N PRO A 130 -20.41 3.12 11.30
CA PRO A 130 -19.57 2.84 10.16
C PRO A 130 -18.50 3.92 9.94
N ILE A 131 -17.31 3.50 9.53
CA ILE A 131 -16.20 4.41 9.23
C ILE A 131 -15.86 4.37 7.74
N THR A 132 -15.36 5.49 7.22
CA THR A 132 -14.81 5.55 5.86
C THR A 132 -13.38 5.03 5.81
N ARG A 133 -12.91 4.70 4.60
CA ARG A 133 -11.51 4.32 4.36
C ARG A 133 -10.54 5.46 4.69
N GLU A 134 -10.93 6.71 4.45
CA GLU A 134 -10.19 7.90 4.87
C GLU A 134 -10.09 8.00 6.40
N ALA A 135 -11.21 7.82 7.11
CA ALA A 135 -11.23 7.86 8.57
C ALA A 135 -10.39 6.73 9.18
N PHE A 136 -10.42 5.53 8.59
CA PHE A 136 -9.51 4.44 8.94
C PHE A 136 -8.05 4.87 8.82
N ALA A 137 -7.66 5.47 7.69
CA ALA A 137 -6.26 5.85 7.46
C ALA A 137 -5.81 6.96 8.41
N GLN A 138 -6.63 7.99 8.65
CA GLN A 138 -6.33 9.04 9.64
C GLN A 138 -6.18 8.48 11.06
N LEU A 139 -7.05 7.53 11.42
CA LEU A 139 -6.99 6.90 12.72
C LEU A 139 -5.70 6.08 12.87
N MET A 140 -5.45 5.17 11.93
CA MET A 140 -4.32 4.24 11.96
C MET A 140 -2.97 4.95 11.84
N GLY A 141 -2.90 6.07 11.12
CA GLY A 141 -1.70 6.89 11.00
C GLY A 141 -1.11 7.32 12.35
N LYS A 142 -1.96 7.52 13.37
CA LYS A 142 -1.53 7.91 14.73
C LYS A 142 -0.70 6.85 15.44
N TRP A 143 -0.87 5.56 15.09
CA TRP A 143 -0.19 4.44 15.72
C TRP A 143 0.98 3.90 14.91
N VAL A 144 1.36 4.58 13.83
CA VAL A 144 2.54 4.19 13.03
C VAL A 144 3.79 4.12 13.88
N SER A 145 4.00 5.10 14.76
CA SER A 145 5.14 5.14 15.68
C SER A 145 4.74 5.25 17.15
N SER A 146 3.44 5.41 17.46
CA SER A 146 2.95 5.39 18.83
C SER A 146 2.56 3.98 19.26
N PRO A 147 3.13 3.44 20.34
CA PRO A 147 2.88 2.05 20.72
C PRO A 147 1.50 1.87 21.35
N VAL A 148 0.87 0.75 21.00
CA VAL A 148 -0.29 0.18 21.69
C VAL A 148 0.11 -1.18 22.22
N ASN A 149 -0.07 -1.41 23.53
CA ASN A 149 0.37 -2.66 24.17
C ASN A 149 1.88 -2.97 23.92
N GLY A 150 2.71 -1.92 23.94
CA GLY A 150 4.17 -2.04 23.81
C GLY A 150 4.71 -2.15 22.38
N LYS A 151 3.87 -2.09 21.35
CA LYS A 151 4.31 -2.11 19.93
C LYS A 151 3.56 -1.07 19.11
N SER A 152 4.28 -0.32 18.27
CA SER A 152 3.67 0.49 17.21
C SER A 152 3.28 -0.37 16.01
N LEU A 153 2.54 0.19 15.05
CA LEU A 153 2.27 -0.51 13.79
C LEU A 153 3.56 -0.79 13.00
N ALA A 154 4.54 0.12 13.03
CA ALA A 154 5.84 -0.13 12.41
C ALA A 154 6.55 -1.33 13.06
N ASP A 155 6.56 -1.40 14.40
CA ASP A 155 7.18 -2.51 15.12
C ASP A 155 6.46 -3.84 14.83
N ALA A 156 5.13 -3.82 14.79
CA ALA A 156 4.31 -4.98 14.46
C ALA A 156 4.58 -5.48 13.02
N ALA A 157 4.90 -4.57 12.11
CA ALA A 157 5.28 -4.87 10.73
C ALA A 157 6.76 -5.31 10.58
N GLY A 158 7.55 -5.30 11.65
CA GLY A 158 8.99 -5.63 11.63
C GLY A 158 9.89 -4.51 11.09
N PHE A 159 9.35 -3.30 10.97
CA PHE A 159 10.08 -2.12 10.56
C PHE A 159 10.89 -1.58 11.73
N ILE A 160 12.00 -0.94 11.41
CA ILE A 160 12.81 -0.18 12.38
C ILE A 160 13.04 1.23 11.84
N ALA A 161 13.18 2.20 12.75
CA ALA A 161 13.54 3.56 12.36
C ALA A 161 14.88 3.56 11.61
N GLY A 162 14.91 4.23 10.45
CA GLY A 162 16.10 4.44 9.65
C GLY A 162 16.74 5.82 9.92
N PRO A 163 17.80 6.18 9.17
CA PRO A 163 18.43 7.48 9.31
C PRO A 163 17.51 8.61 8.84
N ALA A 164 17.57 9.73 9.55
CA ALA A 164 16.98 11.01 9.17
C ALA A 164 18.08 12.06 9.07
N GLY A 165 17.88 13.12 8.28
CA GLY A 165 18.96 14.06 7.99
C GLY A 165 18.88 14.65 6.59
N THR A 166 19.96 15.25 6.14
CA THR A 166 20.09 15.65 4.74
C THR A 166 20.44 14.41 3.92
N LEU A 167 19.77 14.20 2.79
CA LEU A 167 20.16 13.15 1.86
C LEU A 167 21.42 13.61 1.13
N GLU A 168 22.57 13.03 1.47
CA GLU A 168 23.86 13.48 0.95
C GLU A 168 24.14 13.00 -0.46
N LYS A 169 23.67 11.79 -0.80
CA LYS A 169 23.97 11.17 -2.09
C LYS A 169 22.94 10.13 -2.49
N VAL A 170 22.65 10.08 -3.79
CA VAL A 170 21.94 8.99 -4.46
C VAL A 170 22.90 8.31 -5.44
N ALA A 171 23.18 7.04 -5.19
CA ALA A 171 24.04 6.24 -6.04
C ALA A 171 23.29 5.01 -6.55
N THR A 172 23.83 4.37 -7.57
CA THR A 172 23.39 3.05 -8.03
C THR A 172 24.53 2.05 -7.87
N LYS A 173 24.21 0.84 -7.42
CA LYS A 173 25.15 -0.25 -7.25
C LYS A 173 24.64 -1.48 -8.00
N GLU A 174 25.53 -2.20 -8.67
CA GLU A 174 25.23 -3.52 -9.20
C GLU A 174 25.33 -4.57 -8.08
N VAL A 175 24.29 -5.40 -7.95
CA VAL A 175 24.21 -6.49 -6.99
C VAL A 175 23.96 -7.77 -7.76
N LYS A 176 24.69 -8.83 -7.42
CA LYS A 176 24.45 -10.18 -7.97
C LYS A 176 23.67 -11.00 -6.96
N ASP A 177 22.60 -11.62 -7.42
CA ASP A 177 21.88 -12.60 -6.60
C ASP A 177 22.61 -13.95 -6.54
N GLY A 178 22.10 -14.89 -5.74
CA GLY A 178 22.67 -16.24 -5.60
C GLY A 178 22.65 -17.08 -6.88
N SER A 179 21.94 -16.64 -7.93
CA SER A 179 21.94 -17.26 -9.26
C SER A 179 22.94 -16.62 -10.23
N GLY A 180 23.66 -15.58 -9.78
CA GLY A 180 24.61 -14.80 -10.59
C GLY A 180 23.94 -13.74 -11.46
N LYS A 181 22.62 -13.55 -11.35
CA LYS A 181 21.91 -12.49 -12.08
C LYS A 181 22.25 -11.14 -11.47
N THR A 182 22.60 -10.19 -12.33
CA THR A 182 22.95 -8.83 -11.92
C THR A 182 21.71 -7.94 -11.96
N SER A 183 21.48 -7.20 -10.88
CA SER A 183 20.48 -6.14 -10.77
C SER A 183 21.15 -4.83 -10.34
N THR A 184 20.54 -3.70 -10.68
CA THR A 184 20.93 -2.39 -10.17
C THR A 184 20.05 -2.04 -8.98
N VAL A 185 20.65 -1.56 -7.90
CA VAL A 185 19.95 -1.11 -6.69
C VAL A 185 20.33 0.34 -6.40
N THR A 186 19.35 1.16 -6.04
CA THR A 186 19.59 2.53 -5.58
C THR A 186 20.10 2.51 -4.14
N VAL A 187 21.16 3.26 -3.86
CA VAL A 187 21.77 3.40 -2.53
C VAL A 187 21.66 4.87 -2.12
N LEU A 188 21.12 5.11 -0.93
CA LEU A 188 20.95 6.45 -0.35
C LEU A 188 21.95 6.63 0.79
N SER A 189 22.66 7.76 0.79
CA SER A 189 23.46 8.20 1.94
C SER A 189 22.69 9.26 2.72
N ILE A 190 22.38 8.97 3.98
CA ILE A 190 21.69 9.88 4.92
C ILE A 190 22.40 9.82 6.26
N GLY A 191 22.83 10.96 6.79
CA GLY A 191 23.55 11.05 8.06
C GLY A 191 24.85 10.25 8.05
N GLY A 192 25.54 10.16 6.90
CA GLY A 192 26.74 9.34 6.74
C GLY A 192 26.51 7.83 6.70
N THR A 193 25.26 7.38 6.73
CA THR A 193 24.88 5.97 6.61
C THR A 193 24.38 5.69 5.20
N SER A 194 24.96 4.69 4.53
CA SER A 194 24.55 4.27 3.19
C SER A 194 23.68 3.01 3.24
N LEU A 195 22.45 3.10 2.74
CA LEU A 195 21.47 2.01 2.77
C LEU A 195 20.85 1.81 1.39
N GLU A 196 20.55 0.56 1.06
CA GLU A 196 19.84 0.19 -0.15
C GLU A 196 18.37 0.63 -0.07
N LEU A 197 17.85 1.17 -1.16
CA LEU A 197 16.43 1.46 -1.33
C LEU A 197 15.72 0.18 -1.79
N ASN A 198 14.60 -0.13 -1.16
CA ASN A 198 13.77 -1.27 -1.55
C ASN A 198 13.27 -1.12 -3.00
N ALA A 199 12.91 -2.23 -3.66
CA ALA A 199 12.38 -2.21 -5.02
C ALA A 199 11.02 -1.50 -5.16
N HIS A 200 10.23 -1.41 -4.09
CA HIS A 200 8.90 -0.79 -4.09
C HIS A 200 8.71 0.19 -2.91
N PRO A 201 9.60 1.18 -2.74
CA PRO A 201 9.55 2.06 -1.61
C PRO A 201 8.31 2.97 -1.71
N LYS A 202 7.91 3.52 -0.57
CA LYS A 202 6.90 4.57 -0.50
C LYS A 202 7.53 5.85 0.01
N VAL A 203 7.23 6.96 -0.64
CA VAL A 203 7.86 8.25 -0.37
C VAL A 203 6.79 9.29 -0.17
N LEU A 204 6.99 10.16 0.82
CA LEU A 204 6.16 11.33 1.08
C LEU A 204 6.93 12.61 0.83
N HIS A 205 6.27 13.58 0.21
CA HIS A 205 6.75 14.95 -0.01
C HIS A 205 7.98 15.05 -0.91
N ALA A 206 8.17 14.08 -1.80
CA ALA A 206 9.20 14.11 -2.83
C ALA A 206 8.71 13.48 -4.14
N ALA A 207 9.36 13.86 -5.24
CA ALA A 207 9.13 13.25 -6.54
C ALA A 207 9.48 11.76 -6.51
N ALA A 208 8.82 10.95 -7.35
CA ALA A 208 9.15 9.53 -7.49
C ALA A 208 10.54 9.30 -8.11
N ASP A 209 11.13 10.30 -8.78
CA ASP A 209 12.49 10.23 -9.27
C ASP A 209 13.50 10.46 -8.12
N ALA A 210 14.24 9.41 -7.76
CA ALA A 210 15.27 9.51 -6.72
C ALA A 210 16.45 10.40 -7.12
N ALA A 211 16.72 10.60 -8.41
CA ALA A 211 17.85 11.40 -8.86
C ALA A 211 17.77 12.87 -8.40
N VAL A 212 16.57 13.36 -8.05
CA VAL A 212 16.34 14.73 -7.57
C VAL A 212 16.23 14.84 -6.05
N TRP A 213 16.66 13.81 -5.29
CA TRP A 213 16.55 13.82 -3.82
C TRP A 213 17.80 14.34 -3.11
N GLU A 214 18.95 14.41 -3.78
CA GLU A 214 20.18 14.93 -3.17
C GLU A 214 19.98 16.34 -2.61
N GLY A 215 20.47 16.57 -1.40
CA GLY A 215 20.33 17.82 -0.66
C GLY A 215 18.99 18.02 0.04
N LYS A 216 17.98 17.17 -0.19
CA LYS A 216 16.68 17.28 0.50
C LYS A 216 16.76 16.79 1.94
N LYS A 217 15.89 17.33 2.79
CA LYS A 217 15.77 16.91 4.19
C LYS A 217 14.81 15.71 4.31
N VAL A 218 15.30 14.62 4.85
CA VAL A 218 14.52 13.46 5.32
C VAL A 218 14.17 13.69 6.79
N GLU A 219 12.88 13.74 7.09
CA GLU A 219 12.35 13.88 8.46
C GLU A 219 12.28 12.53 9.16
N ALA A 220 11.85 11.50 8.44
CA ALA A 220 11.77 10.14 8.93
C ALA A 220 12.03 9.14 7.81
N SER A 221 12.61 8.00 8.18
CA SER A 221 12.69 6.84 7.30
C SER A 221 12.46 5.57 8.10
N TRP A 222 12.04 4.51 7.41
CA TRP A 222 11.90 3.19 8.01
C TRP A 222 12.55 2.15 7.13
N LEU A 223 13.29 1.26 7.79
CA LEU A 223 13.88 0.08 7.16
C LEU A 223 12.88 -1.06 7.31
N GLY A 224 12.57 -1.71 6.20
CA GLY A 224 11.69 -2.87 6.20
C GLY A 224 12.29 -4.07 6.93
N PRO A 225 11.53 -5.17 7.06
CA PRO A 225 12.06 -6.46 7.48
C PRO A 225 13.27 -6.88 6.64
N GLU A 226 14.20 -7.58 7.26
CA GLU A 226 15.41 -8.03 6.59
C GLU A 226 15.08 -9.03 5.47
N GLN A 227 15.62 -8.77 4.28
CA GLN A 227 15.50 -9.65 3.12
C GLN A 227 16.90 -10.05 2.67
N ASN A 228 17.18 -11.36 2.63
CA ASN A 228 18.49 -11.90 2.25
C ASN A 228 19.67 -11.34 3.06
N GLY A 229 19.49 -11.11 4.37
CA GLY A 229 20.56 -10.57 5.22
C GLY A 229 20.69 -9.05 5.20
N VAL A 230 19.85 -8.35 4.42
CA VAL A 230 19.96 -6.89 4.21
C VAL A 230 18.64 -6.22 4.56
N ARG A 231 18.72 -5.15 5.36
CA ARG A 231 17.60 -4.22 5.55
C ARG A 231 17.70 -3.09 4.54
N GLN A 232 16.57 -2.78 3.92
CA GLN A 232 16.46 -1.75 2.90
C GLN A 232 15.51 -0.65 3.37
N ILE A 233 15.77 0.58 2.95
CA ILE A 233 14.84 1.70 3.15
C ILE A 233 13.57 1.39 2.36
N GLN A 234 12.44 1.35 3.05
CA GLN A 234 11.15 1.05 2.43
C GLN A 234 10.17 2.24 2.53
N LEU A 235 10.34 3.11 3.53
CA LEU A 235 9.59 4.35 3.64
C LEU A 235 10.51 5.54 3.88
N LEU A 236 10.21 6.66 3.22
CA LEU A 236 10.87 7.95 3.39
C LEU A 236 9.82 9.05 3.50
N VAL A 237 9.98 9.94 4.49
CA VAL A 237 9.22 11.17 4.62
C VAL A 237 10.19 12.33 4.50
N PHE A 238 10.05 13.11 3.44
CA PHE A 238 10.82 14.33 3.25
C PHE A 238 10.14 15.51 3.94
N ALA A 239 10.92 16.52 4.30
CA ALA A 239 10.38 17.77 4.80
C ALA A 239 9.51 18.43 3.73
N GLN A 240 8.32 18.90 4.13
CA GLN A 240 7.47 19.65 3.22
C GLN A 240 8.19 20.96 2.82
N PRO A 241 8.21 21.33 1.52
CA PRO A 241 8.76 22.61 1.13
C PRO A 241 7.95 23.73 1.78
N ALA A 242 8.66 24.72 2.33
CA ALA A 242 8.02 25.87 2.97
C ALA A 242 7.03 26.54 2.01
N GLY A 243 5.74 26.54 2.36
CA GLY A 243 4.65 27.09 1.54
C GLY A 243 3.75 26.04 0.85
N ALA A 244 4.10 24.75 0.88
CA ALA A 244 3.18 23.69 0.49
C ALA A 244 2.20 23.41 1.63
N ALA A 245 1.15 24.23 1.75
CA ALA A 245 0.02 23.87 2.59
C ALA A 245 -0.60 22.56 2.08
N ALA A 246 -0.99 21.68 3.00
CA ALA A 246 -1.77 20.48 2.70
C ALA A 246 -3.03 20.88 1.91
N GLY A 247 -3.09 20.55 0.62
CA GLY A 247 -4.29 20.73 -0.20
C GLY A 247 -4.12 21.41 -1.57
N GLN A 248 -2.93 21.88 -1.96
CA GLN A 248 -2.73 22.37 -3.33
C GLN A 248 -1.99 21.33 -4.20
N PRO A 249 -2.65 20.73 -5.20
CA PRO A 249 -1.94 19.97 -6.22
C PRO A 249 -1.06 20.93 -7.03
N SER A 250 0.24 20.66 -7.07
CA SER A 250 1.12 21.25 -8.09
C SER A 250 0.63 20.78 -9.45
N GLY A 251 -0.15 21.64 -10.12
CA GLY A 251 -0.69 21.38 -11.43
C GLY A 251 0.38 21.30 -12.51
N ALA A 252 0.08 20.45 -13.49
CA ALA A 252 0.52 20.49 -14.89
C ALA A 252 1.96 20.02 -15.21
N VAL A 253 2.07 18.72 -15.53
CA VAL A 253 2.82 18.32 -16.72
C VAL A 253 1.99 18.71 -17.94
N SER A 254 2.24 19.90 -18.46
CA SER A 254 1.78 20.34 -19.77
C SER A 254 2.52 19.57 -20.86
N GLY A 255 1.80 18.82 -21.70
CA GLY A 255 2.42 18.24 -22.90
C GLY A 255 1.64 17.13 -23.58
N GLN A 256 0.44 17.40 -24.10
CA GLN A 256 0.06 16.94 -25.45
C GLN A 256 -1.20 17.65 -25.94
N GLN A 257 -0.93 18.62 -26.82
CA GLN A 257 -1.89 19.39 -27.57
C GLN A 257 -2.37 18.52 -28.74
N GLN A 258 -3.59 17.99 -28.66
CA GLN A 258 -4.27 17.44 -29.82
C GLN A 258 -5.45 18.36 -30.14
N ALA A 259 -5.22 19.18 -31.16
CA ALA A 259 -6.22 20.04 -31.75
C ALA A 259 -7.28 19.17 -32.45
N ALA A 260 -8.53 19.30 -32.03
CA ALA A 260 -9.68 18.99 -32.85
C ALA A 260 -10.71 20.11 -32.68
N SER A 261 -10.75 20.93 -33.72
CA SER A 261 -11.75 21.96 -34.00
C SER A 261 -13.14 21.33 -34.11
N GLY A 262 -14.17 22.00 -33.60
CA GLY A 262 -15.54 21.52 -33.75
C GLY A 262 -16.56 22.35 -32.99
N ASN A 263 -17.01 23.43 -33.62
CA ASN A 263 -18.12 24.30 -33.22
C ASN A 263 -19.34 23.52 -32.72
N ASN A 264 -19.97 24.00 -31.63
CA ASN A 264 -21.40 24.30 -31.66
C ASN A 264 -21.81 25.21 -30.50
N ALA A 265 -22.44 26.32 -30.89
CA ALA A 265 -23.18 27.21 -30.04
C ALA A 265 -24.56 26.61 -29.71
N ALA A 266 -25.04 26.82 -28.49
CA ALA A 266 -26.40 27.31 -28.24
C ALA A 266 -26.64 27.51 -26.74
N ALA A 267 -27.27 28.65 -26.45
CA ALA A 267 -27.73 29.13 -25.16
C ALA A 267 -28.78 28.22 -24.51
N ALA A 268 -28.83 28.21 -23.17
CA ALA A 268 -29.98 28.66 -22.36
C ALA A 268 -29.81 28.28 -20.88
N GLN A 269 -29.68 29.29 -20.02
CA GLN A 269 -30.15 29.29 -18.63
C GLN A 269 -31.59 29.88 -18.62
N PRO A 270 -32.30 29.96 -17.48
CA PRO A 270 -32.50 28.99 -16.41
C PRO A 270 -34.00 28.84 -16.07
N ALA A 271 -34.40 27.80 -15.32
CA ALA A 271 -35.68 27.82 -14.60
C ALA A 271 -35.65 26.91 -13.36
N SER A 272 -35.36 27.52 -12.21
CA SER A 272 -36.02 27.19 -10.94
C SER A 272 -37.41 27.84 -10.96
N PRO A 273 -38.47 27.28 -10.32
CA PRO A 273 -38.53 27.29 -8.86
C PRO A 273 -39.38 26.17 -8.20
N ALA A 274 -39.44 26.30 -6.87
CA ALA A 274 -40.52 25.89 -5.97
C ALA A 274 -40.31 24.58 -5.17
N ALA A 275 -39.79 24.78 -3.95
CA ALA A 275 -40.20 24.02 -2.77
C ALA A 275 -41.70 24.25 -2.48
N PRO A 276 -42.33 23.32 -1.76
CA PRO A 276 -42.95 23.79 -0.52
C PRO A 276 -42.61 22.93 0.71
N SER A 277 -42.46 23.70 1.77
CA SER A 277 -42.41 23.38 3.19
C SER A 277 -43.61 22.55 3.65
N ALA A 278 -43.39 21.48 4.43
CA ALA A 278 -44.36 20.94 5.37
C ALA A 278 -43.69 20.02 6.41
N ALA A 279 -43.53 20.53 7.62
CA ALA A 279 -43.46 19.80 8.88
C ALA A 279 -44.21 20.64 9.93
N PRO A 280 -44.60 20.15 11.12
CA PRO A 280 -44.77 18.78 11.62
C PRO A 280 -46.19 18.59 12.26
N PRO A 281 -46.48 17.47 12.93
CA PRO A 281 -46.74 17.57 14.38
C PRO A 281 -46.07 16.43 15.17
N ALA A 282 -45.34 16.73 16.25
CA ALA A 282 -45.82 16.93 17.62
C ALA A 282 -46.05 15.62 18.41
N ALA A 283 -45.08 15.35 19.27
CA ALA A 283 -45.15 14.86 20.66
C ALA A 283 -46.32 13.94 21.08
N ALA A 284 -45.96 12.72 21.51
CA ALA A 284 -46.67 11.99 22.55
C ALA A 284 -45.70 11.10 23.36
N GLN A 285 -45.25 11.63 24.50
CA GLN A 285 -44.98 10.91 25.76
C GLN A 285 -45.75 11.71 26.83
N PRO A 286 -46.14 11.16 28.02
CA PRO A 286 -45.50 10.05 28.75
C PRO A 286 -46.49 9.07 29.42
N SER A 287 -45.98 8.03 30.09
CA SER A 287 -46.34 7.72 31.49
C SER A 287 -45.59 6.50 32.05
N PRO A 288 -45.50 6.39 33.40
CA PRO A 288 -44.39 5.79 34.12
C PRO A 288 -44.69 4.39 34.67
N GLY A 289 -43.64 3.64 35.00
CA GLY A 289 -43.73 2.37 35.72
C GLY A 289 -42.40 1.96 36.33
N SER A 290 -42.24 2.29 37.62
CA SER A 290 -41.30 1.71 38.58
C SER A 290 -42.15 1.32 39.81
N PRO A 291 -41.72 0.50 40.79
CA PRO A 291 -40.43 -0.17 40.95
C PRO A 291 -40.57 -1.67 41.36
N GLY A 292 -39.45 -2.40 41.41
CA GLY A 292 -39.40 -3.74 41.99
C GLY A 292 -37.97 -4.11 42.41
N ALA A 293 -37.68 -3.91 43.69
CA ALA A 293 -36.46 -4.32 44.35
C ALA A 293 -36.51 -5.80 44.74
N ALA A 294 -35.40 -6.53 44.62
CA ALA A 294 -34.98 -7.54 45.62
C ALA A 294 -33.55 -8.04 45.39
N HIS A 295 -32.80 -8.02 46.49
CA HIS A 295 -31.53 -8.62 46.87
C HIS A 295 -31.15 -10.02 46.34
N ALA A 296 -29.84 -10.23 46.14
CA ALA A 296 -28.96 -11.26 46.75
C ALA A 296 -27.71 -11.39 45.85
N ASP A 297 -26.52 -10.91 46.25
CA ASP A 297 -25.53 -11.59 47.11
C ASP A 297 -25.16 -13.01 46.65
N HIS A 298 -23.98 -13.15 46.01
CA HIS A 298 -22.98 -14.18 46.32
C HIS A 298 -21.78 -14.18 45.34
N SER A 299 -20.59 -14.02 45.93
CA SER A 299 -19.43 -14.90 45.80
C SER A 299 -18.74 -15.08 44.43
N ALA A 300 -17.58 -14.43 44.34
CA ALA A 300 -16.27 -15.00 44.01
C ALA A 300 -16.22 -16.33 43.20
N ALA A 301 -15.70 -16.23 41.97
CA ALA A 301 -14.86 -17.28 41.39
C ALA A 301 -13.81 -16.64 40.47
N ASN A 302 -12.58 -16.53 40.99
CA ASN A 302 -11.38 -16.30 40.22
C ASN A 302 -11.17 -17.47 39.25
N HIS A 303 -11.27 -17.22 37.95
CA HIS A 303 -10.62 -18.06 36.95
C HIS A 303 -9.53 -17.25 36.24
N ALA A 304 -8.30 -17.45 36.74
CA ALA A 304 -7.10 -17.07 36.04
C ALA A 304 -6.98 -17.90 34.76
N VAL A 305 -7.22 -17.28 33.62
CA VAL A 305 -6.78 -17.82 32.32
C VAL A 305 -5.31 -17.46 32.18
N GLN A 306 -4.45 -18.47 32.37
CA GLN A 306 -3.04 -18.40 32.00
C GLN A 306 -2.94 -18.14 30.49
N ALA A 307 -2.59 -16.91 30.13
CA ALA A 307 -2.14 -16.59 28.80
C ALA A 307 -0.77 -17.27 28.57
N ALA A 308 -0.73 -18.21 27.63
CA ALA A 308 0.52 -18.77 27.14
C ALA A 308 1.40 -17.65 26.55
N PRO A 309 2.73 -17.69 26.73
CA PRO A 309 3.63 -16.73 26.12
C PRO A 309 3.51 -16.83 24.59
N GLY A 310 3.14 -15.71 23.97
CA GLY A 310 3.04 -15.61 22.51
C GLY A 310 4.37 -15.95 21.86
N GLU A 311 4.34 -16.90 20.93
CA GLU A 311 5.49 -17.23 20.11
C GLU A 311 5.97 -15.99 19.33
N PRO A 312 7.28 -15.78 19.18
CA PRO A 312 7.81 -14.73 18.33
C PRO A 312 7.35 -14.98 16.89
N MET A 313 6.69 -13.98 16.29
CA MET A 313 6.37 -13.95 14.87
C MET A 313 7.66 -14.20 14.07
N THR A 314 7.75 -15.37 13.46
CA THR A 314 8.88 -15.73 12.59
C THR A 314 8.83 -14.86 11.35
N ALA A 315 9.97 -14.28 10.99
CA ALA A 315 10.12 -13.42 9.83
C ALA A 315 9.63 -14.16 8.57
N GLN A 316 8.56 -13.63 7.98
CA GLN A 316 7.93 -14.15 6.77
C GLN A 316 8.91 -14.05 5.61
N LYS A 317 9.25 -15.19 5.01
CA LYS A 317 10.03 -15.25 3.77
C LYS A 317 9.16 -14.66 2.65
N PRO A 318 9.61 -13.60 1.93
CA PRO A 318 8.78 -13.01 0.88
C PRO A 318 8.61 -14.03 -0.25
N ALA A 319 7.36 -14.19 -0.69
CA ALA A 319 7.02 -14.93 -1.89
C ALA A 319 7.77 -14.31 -3.06
N SER A 320 8.67 -15.08 -3.67
CA SER A 320 9.33 -14.75 -4.92
C SER A 320 8.26 -14.50 -5.99
N ALA A 321 8.13 -13.25 -6.42
CA ALA A 321 7.31 -12.88 -7.56
C ALA A 321 7.74 -13.72 -8.77
N SER A 322 6.84 -14.57 -9.26
CA SER A 322 7.04 -15.30 -10.50
C SER A 322 7.02 -14.29 -11.64
N PHE A 323 8.20 -13.97 -12.18
CA PHE A 323 8.32 -13.13 -13.36
C PHE A 323 7.67 -13.84 -14.54
N ALA A 324 6.49 -13.36 -14.95
CA ALA A 324 5.95 -13.68 -16.26
C ALA A 324 6.96 -13.21 -17.30
N VAL A 325 7.74 -14.15 -17.85
CA VAL A 325 8.60 -13.91 -19.00
C VAL A 325 7.71 -13.35 -20.11
N PRO A 326 8.06 -12.20 -20.74
CA PRO A 326 7.20 -11.62 -21.77
C PRO A 326 7.13 -12.59 -22.95
N ILE A 327 5.97 -13.24 -23.10
CA ILE A 327 5.60 -14.19 -24.16
C ILE A 327 5.93 -13.63 -25.56
N VAL A 328 5.98 -12.30 -25.70
CA VAL A 328 6.36 -11.56 -26.91
C VAL A 328 7.75 -11.95 -27.44
N ILE A 329 8.74 -12.20 -26.56
CA ILE A 329 10.10 -12.55 -27.01
C ILE A 329 10.12 -13.96 -27.63
N ILE A 330 9.37 -14.90 -27.05
CA ILE A 330 9.27 -16.27 -27.57
C ILE A 330 8.59 -16.28 -28.95
N VAL A 331 7.51 -15.50 -29.12
CA VAL A 331 6.80 -15.39 -30.41
C VAL A 331 7.70 -14.79 -31.50
N LEU A 332 8.48 -13.75 -31.17
CA LEU A 332 9.42 -13.14 -32.11
C LEU A 332 10.54 -14.11 -32.53
N LEU A 333 11.08 -14.90 -31.60
CA LEU A 333 12.11 -15.90 -31.92
C LEU A 333 11.58 -17.05 -32.78
N VAL A 334 10.34 -17.50 -32.54
CA VAL A 334 9.68 -18.51 -33.38
C VAL A 334 9.40 -17.97 -34.79
N ALA A 335 8.92 -16.73 -34.90
CA ALA A 335 8.69 -16.09 -36.19
C ALA A 335 9.99 -15.90 -36.99
N LEU A 336 11.08 -15.49 -36.32
CA LEU A 336 12.39 -15.33 -36.93
C LEU A 336 12.98 -16.66 -37.40
N GLY A 337 12.84 -17.72 -36.60
CA GLY A 337 13.23 -19.08 -36.96
C GLY A 337 12.48 -19.61 -38.18
N PHE A 338 11.16 -19.36 -38.23
CA PHE A 338 10.32 -19.77 -39.35
C PHE A 338 10.65 -19.00 -40.64
N TRP A 339 10.93 -17.70 -40.53
CA TRP A 339 11.33 -16.87 -41.68
C TRP A 339 12.67 -17.31 -42.27
N MET A 340 13.65 -17.64 -41.42
CA MET A 340 14.96 -18.12 -41.89
C MET A 340 14.87 -19.49 -42.58
N PHE A 341 13.99 -20.39 -42.12
CA PHE A 341 13.80 -21.70 -42.76
C PHE A 341 13.12 -21.64 -44.13
N ARG A 342 12.33 -20.59 -44.39
CA ARG A 342 11.61 -20.43 -45.67
C ARG A 342 12.48 -19.93 -46.82
N ARG A 343 13.64 -19.30 -46.55
CA ARG A 343 14.60 -18.90 -47.60
C ARG A 343 15.55 -20.06 -47.93
N LYS A 344 15.07 -21.06 -48.68
CA LYS A 344 15.98 -21.97 -49.40
C LYS A 344 16.64 -21.19 -50.55
N PRO A 345 17.98 -21.18 -50.68
CA PRO A 345 18.63 -20.62 -51.85
C PRO A 345 18.32 -21.50 -53.07
N GLY A 346 17.73 -20.90 -54.10
CA GLY A 346 17.51 -21.56 -55.39
C GLY A 346 18.86 -22.04 -55.94
N ARG A 347 18.99 -23.35 -56.16
CA ARG A 347 20.11 -23.92 -56.90
C ARG A 347 20.08 -23.35 -58.32
N SER A 348 21.06 -22.52 -58.68
CA SER A 348 21.34 -22.22 -60.08
C SER A 348 21.76 -23.52 -60.77
N ARG A 349 20.97 -23.98 -61.74
CA ARG A 349 21.42 -25.03 -62.65
C ARG A 349 22.31 -24.38 -63.72
N SER A 350 23.43 -25.05 -63.97
CA SER A 350 24.28 -24.93 -65.16
C SER A 350 23.47 -25.05 -66.45
#